data_AF-A0A4Y2UNQ7-F1
#
_entry.id   AF-A0A4Y2UNQ7-F1
#
_cell.length_a   1.000
_cell.length_b   1.000
_cell.length_c   1.000
_cell.angle_alpha   90.00
_cell.angle_beta   90.00
_cell.angle_gamma   90.00
#
_symmetry.space_group_name_H-M   'P 1'
#
loop_
_entity.id
_entity.type
_entity.pdbx_description
1 polymer ?
#
loop_
_entity_poly.entity_id
_entity_poly.type
_entity_poly.pdbx_seq_one_letter_code
_entity_poly.pdbx_strand_id
1 'polypeptide(L)'
;MRKLRESIRNDPQKYEEQKRKERERYYARKKAGKIKGIHEMGNRDQRKVRKSWRERSKKYCLKKKCNKKLEDNTPYTNPVPGPSRDNTICRSPQLEVGKRKRRKNTQHLKNEMNKLKKQLQNAMTHICKYRQKLHRLKKNNRNSPRKKVSRLLTGNTVSPIVRKKLLFSEVIAAQIKENFNKGKHHINKRRIATSVSGKIVKKYRYLHYMKKILSKRTLEPRRNLKEKMQARKSIEAMKVLVSNFLQVDESSRLCPGKKDTVTLKKCKQQKRLLNDSLENLHKKFLHHYPQCKISYSVFCKLRPFWVLIPKARDRDTCLCITHENMALIVAALKRKGIIKENTPDEVCKALCCEGAYFREDCLIRSCNDCQ
;
A
#
# COMPACT_ATOMS: atom_id res chain seq x y z
N MET A 1 -40.18 22.34 38.26
CA MET A 1 -39.90 20.99 38.84
C MET A 1 -38.95 20.97 40.03
N ARG A 2 -37.78 21.64 40.00
CA ARG A 2 -36.82 21.61 41.13
C ARG A 2 -37.35 22.25 42.42
N LYS A 3 -37.92 23.47 42.31
CA LYS A 3 -38.54 24.21 43.43
C LYS A 3 -39.69 23.43 44.11
N LEU A 4 -40.54 22.76 43.32
CA LEU A 4 -41.63 21.91 43.84
C LEU A 4 -41.09 20.72 44.67
N ARG A 5 -40.02 20.07 44.24
CA ARG A 5 -39.39 18.94 44.96
C ARG A 5 -38.68 19.39 46.23
N GLU A 6 -38.16 20.60 46.25
CA GLU A 6 -37.56 21.22 47.44
C GLU A 6 -38.65 21.61 48.45
N SER A 7 -39.77 22.19 47.99
CA SER A 7 -40.96 22.47 48.81
C SER A 7 -41.54 21.22 49.47
N ILE A 8 -41.71 20.11 48.73
CA ILE A 8 -42.21 18.85 49.29
C ILE A 8 -41.22 18.23 50.29
N ARG A 9 -39.90 18.42 50.12
CA ARG A 9 -38.89 17.89 51.06
C ARG A 9 -38.85 18.67 52.37
N ASN A 10 -39.18 19.95 52.33
CA ASN A 10 -39.18 20.84 53.49
C ASN A 10 -40.45 20.69 54.34
N ASP A 11 -41.54 20.12 53.79
CA ASP A 11 -42.79 19.80 54.49
C ASP A 11 -42.80 18.32 54.94
N PRO A 12 -42.72 18.02 56.25
CA PRO A 12 -42.61 16.65 56.76
C PRO A 12 -43.78 15.74 56.36
N GLN A 13 -45.02 16.25 56.41
CA GLN A 13 -46.22 15.47 56.13
C GLN A 13 -46.31 15.12 54.65
N LYS A 14 -46.08 16.10 53.76
CA LYS A 14 -46.08 15.86 52.32
C LYS A 14 -44.93 14.95 51.89
N TYR A 15 -43.77 15.05 52.55
CA TYR A 15 -42.63 14.18 52.28
C TYR A 15 -42.92 12.71 52.65
N GLU A 16 -43.58 12.49 53.79
CA GLU A 16 -43.96 11.16 54.25
C GLU A 16 -45.04 10.53 53.36
N GLU A 17 -46.05 11.31 52.95
CA GLU A 17 -47.07 10.86 52.01
C GLU A 17 -46.46 10.49 50.65
N GLN A 18 -45.49 11.28 50.17
CA GLN A 18 -44.76 10.95 48.94
C GLN A 18 -44.00 9.63 49.08
N LYS A 19 -43.31 9.41 50.20
CA LYS A 19 -42.61 8.13 50.47
C LYS A 19 -43.60 6.97 50.51
N ARG A 20 -44.78 7.14 51.11
CA ARG A 20 -45.83 6.11 51.12
C ARG A 20 -46.27 5.75 49.69
N LYS A 21 -46.62 6.75 48.88
CA LYS A 21 -46.99 6.57 47.46
C LYS A 21 -45.86 5.95 46.63
N GLU A 22 -44.60 6.22 46.94
CA GLU A 22 -43.44 5.58 46.28
C GLU A 22 -43.27 4.11 46.69
N ARG A 23 -43.46 3.78 47.98
CA ARG A 23 -43.44 2.39 48.47
C ARG A 23 -44.55 1.56 47.82
N GLU A 24 -45.77 2.08 47.80
CA GLU A 24 -46.92 1.42 47.14
C GLU A 24 -46.64 1.17 45.65
N ARG A 25 -46.14 2.19 44.94
CA ARG A 25 -45.74 2.04 43.52
C ARG A 25 -44.63 1.00 43.33
N TYR A 26 -43.66 0.95 44.24
CA TYR A 26 -42.58 -0.04 44.19
C TYR A 26 -43.13 -1.47 44.36
N TYR A 27 -43.97 -1.70 45.37
CA TYR A 27 -44.60 -3.00 45.61
C TYR A 27 -45.50 -3.43 44.46
N ALA A 28 -46.31 -2.53 43.90
CA ALA A 28 -47.15 -2.80 42.74
C ALA A 28 -46.30 -3.21 41.51
N ARG A 29 -45.18 -2.53 41.26
CA ARG A 29 -44.26 -2.86 40.15
C ARG A 29 -43.48 -4.15 40.38
N LYS A 30 -43.18 -4.48 41.63
CA LYS A 30 -42.55 -5.76 42.01
C LYS A 30 -43.54 -6.92 41.81
N LYS A 31 -44.79 -6.78 42.26
CA LYS A 31 -45.87 -7.76 42.04
C LYS A 31 -46.16 -7.97 40.54
N ALA A 32 -46.08 -6.91 39.74
CA ALA A 32 -46.22 -6.97 38.28
C ALA A 32 -44.98 -7.48 37.53
N GLY A 33 -43.93 -7.97 38.20
CA GLY A 33 -42.71 -8.51 37.57
C GLY A 33 -41.84 -7.48 36.82
N LYS A 34 -42.13 -6.19 36.95
CA LYS A 34 -41.41 -5.09 36.26
C LYS A 34 -40.10 -4.71 36.96
N ILE A 35 -39.92 -5.12 38.22
CA ILE A 35 -38.69 -4.92 39.00
C ILE A 35 -38.18 -6.31 39.36
N LYS A 36 -37.07 -6.72 38.72
CA LYS A 36 -36.43 -8.02 38.97
C LYS A 36 -35.36 -7.90 40.05
N GLY A 37 -35.29 -8.89 40.93
CA GLY A 37 -34.18 -9.06 41.87
C GLY A 37 -32.88 -9.34 41.13
N ILE A 38 -31.72 -9.04 41.74
CA ILE A 38 -30.43 -9.29 41.08
C ILE A 38 -30.22 -10.78 40.76
N HIS A 39 -30.74 -11.68 41.60
CA HIS A 39 -30.67 -13.12 41.41
C HIS A 39 -31.52 -13.60 40.20
N GLU A 40 -32.59 -12.87 39.87
CA GLU A 40 -33.49 -13.18 38.75
C GLU A 40 -32.98 -12.63 37.40
N MET A 41 -31.88 -11.86 37.40
CA MET A 41 -31.28 -11.32 36.18
C MET A 41 -30.20 -12.24 35.61
N GLY A 42 -30.03 -12.24 34.29
CA GLY A 42 -28.94 -12.96 33.64
C GLY A 42 -27.54 -12.41 33.99
N ASN A 43 -26.52 -13.26 33.88
CA ASN A 43 -25.13 -12.98 34.27
C ASN A 43 -24.57 -11.65 33.72
N ARG A 44 -24.92 -11.29 32.48
CA ARG A 44 -24.45 -10.06 31.84
C ARG A 44 -25.05 -8.81 32.48
N ASP A 45 -26.32 -8.84 32.87
CA ASP A 45 -26.99 -7.70 33.49
C ASP A 45 -26.67 -7.60 34.98
N GLN A 46 -26.47 -8.72 35.68
CA GLN A 46 -25.89 -8.72 37.02
C GLN A 46 -24.54 -7.99 37.05
N ARG A 47 -23.65 -8.24 36.09
CA ARG A 47 -22.35 -7.53 35.99
C ARG A 47 -22.54 -6.02 35.80
N LYS A 48 -23.48 -5.59 34.96
CA LYS A 48 -23.79 -4.16 34.78
C LYS A 48 -24.30 -3.51 36.07
N VAL A 49 -25.22 -4.17 36.77
CA VAL A 49 -25.78 -3.67 38.03
C VAL A 49 -24.69 -3.56 39.11
N ARG A 50 -23.87 -4.61 39.30
CA ARG A 50 -22.73 -4.58 40.24
C ARG A 50 -21.69 -3.51 39.88
N LYS A 51 -21.43 -3.27 38.59
CA LYS A 51 -20.59 -2.15 38.14
C LYS A 51 -21.19 -0.81 38.58
N SER A 52 -22.49 -0.60 38.36
CA SER A 52 -23.18 0.62 38.80
C SER A 52 -23.16 0.82 40.32
N TRP A 53 -23.20 -0.27 41.10
CA TRP A 53 -23.09 -0.22 42.56
C TRP A 53 -21.69 0.18 42.99
N ARG A 54 -20.64 -0.39 42.38
CA ARG A 54 -19.25 0.02 42.64
C ARG A 54 -19.01 1.49 42.32
N GLU A 55 -19.55 1.98 41.21
CA GLU A 55 -19.47 3.40 40.84
C GLU A 55 -20.22 4.30 41.83
N ARG A 56 -21.42 3.92 42.26
CA ARG A 56 -22.20 4.66 43.27
C ARG A 56 -21.52 4.66 44.64
N SER A 57 -20.99 3.52 45.09
CA SER A 57 -20.22 3.41 46.33
C SER A 57 -18.98 4.29 46.29
N LYS A 58 -18.21 4.25 45.18
CA LYS A 58 -17.05 5.13 44.97
C LYS A 58 -17.45 6.61 45.06
N LYS A 59 -18.54 7.03 44.41
CA LYS A 59 -19.06 8.41 44.50
C LYS A 59 -19.47 8.78 45.93
N TYR A 60 -20.14 7.88 46.64
CA TYR A 60 -20.54 8.10 48.04
C TYR A 60 -19.33 8.27 48.95
N CYS A 61 -18.34 7.38 48.87
CA CYS A 61 -17.10 7.48 49.64
C CYS A 61 -16.33 8.78 49.33
N LEU A 62 -16.27 9.19 48.05
CA LEU A 62 -15.65 10.45 47.65
C LEU A 62 -16.40 11.65 48.24
N LYS A 63 -17.73 11.64 48.20
CA LYS A 63 -18.56 12.69 48.79
C LYS A 63 -18.34 12.78 50.30
N LYS A 64 -18.31 11.65 51.02
CA LYS A 64 -18.04 11.61 52.46
C LYS A 64 -16.63 12.12 52.79
N LYS A 65 -15.61 11.76 52.00
CA LYS A 65 -14.24 12.31 52.15
C LYS A 65 -14.20 13.81 51.88
N CYS A 66 -14.97 14.31 50.90
CA CYS A 66 -15.04 15.73 50.58
C CYS A 66 -15.73 16.53 51.70
N ASN A 67 -16.85 16.01 52.22
CA ASN A 67 -17.55 16.63 53.35
C ASN A 67 -16.69 16.62 54.61
N LYS A 68 -16.03 15.50 54.92
CA LYS A 68 -15.11 15.42 56.06
C LYS A 68 -13.97 16.45 55.94
N LYS A 69 -13.37 16.59 54.75
CA LYS A 69 -12.40 17.67 54.50
C LYS A 69 -12.99 19.06 54.68
N LEU A 70 -14.28 19.27 54.40
CA LEU A 70 -14.94 20.56 54.56
C LEU A 70 -15.17 20.86 56.04
N GLU A 71 -15.59 19.86 56.82
CA GLU A 71 -15.72 19.92 58.29
C GLU A 71 -14.35 20.12 58.97
N ASP A 72 -13.31 19.43 58.52
CA ASP A 72 -11.93 19.58 59.03
C ASP A 72 -11.31 20.95 58.70
N ASN A 73 -11.89 21.74 57.77
CA ASN A 73 -11.40 23.06 57.35
C ASN A 73 -12.30 24.24 57.79
N THR A 74 -13.32 23.99 58.60
CA THR A 74 -14.08 25.05 59.29
C THR A 74 -13.48 25.30 60.67
N PRO A 75 -12.93 26.50 60.97
CA PRO A 75 -12.50 26.85 62.32
C PRO A 75 -13.70 26.88 63.27
N TYR A 76 -13.60 26.19 64.41
CA TYR A 76 -14.56 26.27 65.50
C TYR A 76 -14.50 27.69 66.10
N THR A 77 -15.47 28.54 65.76
CA THR A 77 -15.63 29.85 66.39
C THR A 77 -16.45 29.71 67.66
N ASN A 78 -15.79 29.74 68.81
CA ASN A 78 -16.27 30.29 70.08
C ASN A 78 -15.09 30.98 70.80
N PRO A 79 -15.31 32.00 71.65
CA PRO A 79 -14.34 33.07 71.90
C PRO A 79 -13.45 32.87 73.16
N VAL A 80 -12.13 33.09 73.00
CA VAL A 80 -11.14 33.75 73.93
C VAL A 80 -10.78 33.03 75.26
N PRO A 81 -9.62 33.29 75.95
CA PRO A 81 -8.22 33.60 75.58
C PRO A 81 -7.17 32.61 76.16
N GLY A 82 -5.95 32.58 75.61
CA GLY A 82 -4.77 32.01 76.31
C GLY A 82 -3.57 31.78 75.38
N PRO A 83 -2.34 32.20 75.73
CA PRO A 83 -1.25 32.34 74.78
C PRO A 83 -0.53 31.03 74.55
N SER A 84 -0.06 30.79 73.32
CA SER A 84 1.37 30.56 73.04
C SER A 84 1.60 29.79 71.74
N ARG A 85 2.75 30.15 71.16
CA ARG A 85 3.62 29.40 70.25
C ARG A 85 3.42 29.64 68.77
N ASP A 86 4.18 30.64 68.33
CA ASP A 86 4.90 30.65 67.06
C ASP A 86 5.25 29.25 66.56
N ASN A 87 4.80 28.97 65.34
CA ASN A 87 5.37 27.94 64.50
C ASN A 87 5.48 28.51 63.08
N THR A 88 6.47 29.39 62.92
CA THR A 88 6.92 29.86 61.61
C THR A 88 7.55 28.68 60.87
N ILE A 89 6.72 27.88 60.20
CA ILE A 89 7.19 26.81 59.32
C ILE A 89 7.90 27.48 58.13
N CYS A 90 9.23 27.51 58.21
CA CYS A 90 10.13 27.84 57.11
C CYS A 90 9.79 26.95 55.89
N ARG A 91 9.01 27.49 54.93
CA ARG A 91 8.72 26.81 53.66
C ARG A 91 9.92 26.99 52.74
N SER A 92 10.65 25.91 52.45
CA SER A 92 11.75 25.97 51.50
C SER A 92 11.24 26.41 50.10
N PRO A 93 11.85 27.42 49.47
CA PRO A 93 11.40 27.95 48.16
C PRO A 93 11.30 26.87 47.07
N GLN A 94 12.13 25.83 47.16
CA GLN A 94 12.19 24.71 46.21
C GLN A 94 10.89 23.88 46.18
N LEU A 95 10.21 23.68 47.33
CA LEU A 95 8.93 22.95 47.40
C LEU A 95 7.80 23.73 46.73
N GLU A 96 7.76 25.05 46.87
CA GLU A 96 6.76 25.89 46.22
C GLU A 96 6.97 25.98 44.70
N VAL A 97 8.24 26.00 44.24
CA VAL A 97 8.57 25.90 42.80
C VAL A 97 8.11 24.56 42.23
N GLY A 98 8.34 23.45 42.92
CA GLY A 98 7.88 22.11 42.52
C GLY A 98 6.35 22.03 42.41
N LYS A 99 5.61 22.56 43.40
CA LYS A 99 4.14 22.64 43.37
C LYS A 99 3.64 23.49 42.20
N ARG A 100 4.27 24.64 41.93
CA ARG A 100 3.93 25.51 40.78
C ARG A 100 4.15 24.79 39.44
N LYS A 101 5.30 24.11 39.26
CA LYS A 101 5.57 23.30 38.06
C LYS A 101 4.54 22.18 37.87
N ARG A 102 4.21 21.46 38.94
CA ARG A 102 3.17 20.40 38.90
C ARG A 102 1.80 20.94 38.51
N ARG A 103 1.39 22.10 39.04
CA ARG A 103 0.13 22.77 38.67
C ARG A 103 0.11 23.17 37.20
N LYS A 104 1.20 23.78 36.70
CA LYS A 104 1.36 24.13 35.28
C LYS A 104 1.25 22.89 34.38
N ASN A 105 1.95 21.80 34.70
CA ASN A 105 1.89 20.56 33.94
C ASN A 105 0.49 19.92 33.97
N THR A 106 -0.16 19.91 35.14
CA THR A 106 -1.53 19.38 35.28
C THR A 106 -2.51 20.17 34.43
N GLN A 107 -2.39 21.50 34.43
CA GLN A 107 -3.24 22.37 33.62
C GLN A 107 -2.97 22.20 32.12
N HIS A 108 -1.71 22.08 31.72
CA HIS A 108 -1.31 21.81 30.34
C HIS A 108 -1.91 20.50 29.83
N LEU A 109 -1.73 19.39 30.56
CA LEU A 109 -2.30 18.09 30.22
C LEU A 109 -3.84 18.13 30.17
N LYS A 110 -4.49 18.86 31.08
CA LYS A 110 -5.94 19.03 31.06
C LYS A 110 -6.43 19.79 29.81
N ASN A 111 -5.72 20.85 29.43
CA ASN A 111 -6.00 21.60 28.21
C ASN A 111 -5.80 20.74 26.96
N GLU A 112 -4.71 19.97 26.92
CA GLU A 112 -4.41 19.04 25.82
C GLU A 112 -5.46 17.93 25.71
N MET A 113 -5.84 17.31 26.83
CA MET A 113 -6.94 16.33 26.86
C MET A 113 -8.25 16.93 26.33
N ASN A 114 -8.56 18.18 26.66
CA ASN A 114 -9.75 18.85 26.15
C ASN A 114 -9.65 19.13 24.64
N LYS A 115 -8.47 19.56 24.16
CA LYS A 115 -8.20 19.77 22.72
C LYS A 115 -8.37 18.46 21.94
N LEU A 116 -7.78 17.36 22.41
CA LEU A 116 -7.90 16.04 21.79
C LEU A 116 -9.34 15.53 21.79
N LYS A 117 -10.10 15.73 22.89
CA LYS A 117 -11.53 15.39 22.93
C LYS A 117 -12.34 16.17 21.89
N LYS A 118 -12.08 17.47 21.72
CA LYS A 118 -12.74 18.30 20.71
C LYS A 118 -12.38 17.84 19.29
N GLN A 119 -11.11 17.51 19.04
CA GLN A 119 -10.67 16.95 17.76
C GLN A 119 -11.34 15.61 17.45
N LEU A 120 -11.44 14.72 18.44
CA LEU A 120 -12.11 13.43 18.30
C LEU A 120 -13.61 13.60 18.01
N GLN A 121 -14.28 14.52 18.71
CA GLN A 121 -15.67 14.84 18.45
C GLN A 121 -15.88 15.38 17.02
N ASN A 122 -15.01 16.29 16.56
CA ASN A 122 -15.05 16.80 15.19
C ASN A 122 -14.78 15.70 14.15
N ALA A 123 -13.83 14.81 14.39
CA ALA A 123 -13.58 13.67 13.51
C ALA A 123 -14.82 12.76 13.42
N MET A 124 -15.50 12.50 14.54
CA MET A 124 -16.74 11.72 14.56
C MET A 124 -17.88 12.40 13.79
N THR A 125 -18.05 13.73 13.90
CA THR A 125 -19.05 14.47 13.13
C THR A 125 -18.73 14.43 11.63
N HIS A 126 -17.46 14.58 11.24
CA HIS A 126 -17.02 14.42 9.86
C HIS A 126 -17.31 13.00 9.33
N ILE A 127 -16.99 11.95 10.09
CA ILE A 127 -17.30 10.57 9.71
C ILE A 127 -18.81 10.39 9.49
N CYS A 128 -19.65 10.92 10.37
CA CYS A 128 -21.10 10.85 10.22
C CYS A 128 -21.57 11.55 8.94
N LYS A 129 -21.11 12.79 8.72
CA LYS A 129 -21.40 13.58 7.51
C LYS A 129 -21.01 12.83 6.23
N TYR A 130 -19.78 12.28 6.19
CA TYR A 130 -19.30 11.54 5.01
C TYR A 130 -20.04 10.22 4.81
N ARG A 131 -20.39 9.49 5.87
CA ARG A 131 -21.24 8.28 5.79
C ARG A 131 -22.61 8.61 5.19
N GLN A 132 -23.23 9.70 5.62
CA GLN A 132 -24.54 10.10 5.12
C GLN A 132 -24.47 10.59 3.66
N LYS A 133 -23.43 11.36 3.31
CA LYS A 133 -23.16 11.76 1.91
C LYS A 133 -22.97 10.54 1.01
N LEU A 134 -22.17 9.57 1.45
CA LEU A 134 -21.93 8.32 0.72
C LEU A 134 -23.20 7.47 0.59
N HIS A 135 -24.07 7.43 1.61
CA HIS A 135 -25.37 6.76 1.53
C HIS A 135 -26.29 7.42 0.48
N ARG A 136 -26.41 8.76 0.49
CA ARG A 136 -27.21 9.50 -0.50
C ARG A 136 -26.68 9.29 -1.92
N LEU A 137 -25.36 9.36 -2.11
CA LEU A 137 -24.71 9.06 -3.39
C LEU A 137 -25.01 7.62 -3.84
N LYS A 138 -24.90 6.63 -2.95
CA LYS A 138 -25.26 5.24 -3.28
C LYS A 138 -26.72 5.08 -3.64
N LYS A 139 -27.65 5.78 -2.97
CA LYS A 139 -29.10 5.74 -3.27
C LYS A 139 -29.40 6.37 -4.63
N ASN A 140 -28.83 7.54 -4.93
CA ASN A 140 -29.04 8.25 -6.20
C ASN A 140 -28.36 7.57 -7.40
N ASN A 141 -27.25 6.86 -7.16
CA ASN A 141 -26.45 6.16 -8.15
C ASN A 141 -26.86 4.67 -8.31
N ARG A 142 -28.00 4.25 -7.76
CA ARG A 142 -28.62 2.97 -8.13
C ARG A 142 -29.05 3.07 -9.60
N ASN A 143 -28.15 2.67 -10.50
CA ASN A 143 -28.43 2.54 -11.93
C ASN A 143 -29.36 1.35 -12.15
N SER A 144 -30.65 1.55 -11.86
CA SER A 144 -31.72 0.62 -12.24
C SER A 144 -31.68 0.39 -13.75
N PRO A 145 -32.00 -0.83 -14.23
CA PRO A 145 -32.12 -1.13 -15.66
C PRO A 145 -32.94 -0.08 -16.41
N ARG A 146 -34.05 0.38 -15.82
CA ARG A 146 -34.90 1.43 -16.40
C ARG A 146 -34.16 2.77 -16.52
N LYS A 147 -33.43 3.18 -15.48
CA LYS A 147 -32.67 4.45 -15.48
C LYS A 147 -31.52 4.42 -16.49
N LYS A 148 -30.89 3.26 -16.70
CA LYS A 148 -29.86 3.08 -17.75
C LYS A 148 -30.46 3.24 -19.14
N VAL A 149 -31.57 2.57 -19.42
CA VAL A 149 -32.25 2.69 -20.73
C VAL A 149 -32.73 4.12 -20.95
N SER A 150 -33.35 4.76 -19.97
CA SER A 150 -33.73 6.17 -20.08
C SER A 150 -32.54 7.08 -20.38
N ARG A 151 -31.38 6.84 -19.76
CA ARG A 151 -30.15 7.60 -20.04
C ARG A 151 -29.61 7.32 -21.45
N LEU A 152 -29.63 6.07 -21.91
CA LEU A 152 -29.23 5.70 -23.27
C LEU A 152 -30.15 6.30 -24.34
N LEU A 153 -31.42 6.49 -24.01
CA LEU A 153 -32.43 7.04 -24.92
C LEU A 153 -32.67 8.54 -24.72
N THR A 154 -31.85 9.23 -23.91
CA THR A 154 -32.00 10.67 -23.69
C THR A 154 -31.75 11.42 -25.00
N GLY A 155 -32.73 12.21 -25.45
CA GLY A 155 -32.67 12.95 -26.72
C GLY A 155 -33.27 12.21 -27.93
N ASN A 156 -33.63 10.93 -27.80
CA ASN A 156 -34.17 10.13 -28.90
C ASN A 156 -35.62 9.68 -28.61
N THR A 157 -36.53 9.93 -29.55
CA THR A 157 -37.88 9.37 -29.54
C THR A 157 -37.84 7.95 -30.09
N VAL A 158 -38.23 6.95 -29.29
CA VAL A 158 -38.18 5.54 -29.68
C VAL A 158 -39.49 4.86 -29.36
N SER A 159 -39.92 3.96 -30.25
CA SER A 159 -41.12 3.15 -30.08
C SER A 159 -41.11 2.40 -28.73
N PRO A 160 -42.27 2.27 -28.05
CA PRO A 160 -42.40 1.48 -26.81
C PRO A 160 -41.84 0.05 -26.91
N ILE A 161 -41.94 -0.57 -28.09
CA ILE A 161 -41.45 -1.94 -28.33
C ILE A 161 -39.93 -2.01 -28.21
N VAL A 162 -39.21 -1.07 -28.83
CA VAL A 162 -37.75 -1.00 -28.78
C VAL A 162 -37.29 -0.72 -27.36
N ARG A 163 -37.96 0.21 -26.66
CA ARG A 163 -37.69 0.50 -25.24
C ARG A 163 -37.85 -0.75 -24.38
N LYS A 164 -38.88 -1.57 -24.62
CA LYS A 164 -39.11 -2.84 -23.90
C LYS A 164 -38.01 -3.87 -24.17
N LYS A 165 -37.58 -4.04 -25.43
CA LYS A 165 -36.46 -4.95 -25.79
C LYS A 165 -35.13 -4.52 -25.17
N LEU A 166 -34.82 -3.22 -25.18
CA LEU A 166 -33.61 -2.68 -24.52
C LEU A 166 -33.66 -2.90 -23.01
N LEU A 167 -34.80 -2.62 -22.38
CA LEU A 167 -35.00 -2.85 -20.95
C LEU A 167 -34.82 -4.33 -20.60
N PHE A 168 -35.38 -5.24 -21.38
CA PHE A 168 -35.20 -6.66 -21.21
C PHE A 168 -33.71 -7.05 -21.20
N SER A 169 -32.92 -6.55 -22.16
CA SER A 169 -31.48 -6.84 -22.23
C SER A 169 -30.72 -6.39 -20.97
N GLU A 170 -31.03 -5.21 -20.43
CA GLU A 170 -30.40 -4.68 -19.21
C GLU A 170 -30.86 -5.42 -17.95
N VAL A 171 -32.12 -5.84 -17.88
CA VAL A 171 -32.67 -6.64 -16.78
C VAL A 171 -32.00 -8.01 -16.74
N ILE A 172 -31.90 -8.70 -17.87
CA ILE A 172 -31.23 -10.00 -17.97
C ILE A 172 -29.75 -9.87 -17.60
N ALA A 173 -29.06 -8.84 -18.10
CA ALA A 173 -27.67 -8.58 -17.72
C ALA A 173 -27.50 -8.34 -16.21
N ALA A 174 -28.42 -7.61 -15.58
CA ALA A 174 -28.41 -7.38 -14.14
C ALA A 174 -28.67 -8.67 -13.35
N GLN A 175 -29.64 -9.49 -13.78
CA GLN A 175 -29.97 -10.76 -13.13
C GLN A 175 -28.81 -11.76 -13.22
N ILE A 176 -28.17 -11.88 -14.38
CA ILE A 176 -26.99 -12.72 -14.57
C ILE A 176 -25.87 -12.29 -13.62
N LYS A 177 -25.63 -10.97 -13.49
CA LYS A 177 -24.64 -10.41 -12.58
C LYS A 177 -24.96 -10.74 -11.12
N GLU A 178 -26.23 -10.62 -10.73
CA GLU A 178 -26.67 -10.94 -9.38
C GLU A 178 -26.48 -12.43 -9.06
N ASN A 179 -26.92 -13.32 -9.95
CA ASN A 179 -26.75 -14.77 -9.79
C ASN A 179 -25.27 -15.16 -9.71
N PHE A 180 -24.43 -14.54 -10.56
CA PHE A 180 -22.98 -14.74 -10.53
C PHE A 180 -22.35 -14.29 -9.21
N ASN A 181 -22.80 -13.16 -8.65
CA ASN A 181 -22.30 -12.63 -7.37
C ASN A 181 -22.78 -13.44 -6.16
N LYS A 182 -24.02 -13.97 -6.21
CA LYS A 182 -24.59 -14.86 -5.19
C LYS A 182 -23.87 -16.22 -5.12
N GLY A 183 -23.35 -16.72 -6.25
CA GLY A 183 -22.61 -17.96 -6.28
C GLY A 183 -21.36 -17.91 -5.39
N LYS A 184 -21.27 -18.76 -4.37
CA LYS A 184 -20.09 -18.84 -3.49
C LYS A 184 -18.90 -19.51 -4.20
N HIS A 185 -19.14 -20.67 -4.81
CA HIS A 185 -18.09 -21.49 -5.41
C HIS A 185 -17.82 -21.15 -6.88
N HIS A 186 -16.56 -21.30 -7.29
CA HIS A 186 -16.10 -21.04 -8.66
C HIS A 186 -16.79 -21.94 -9.70
N ILE A 187 -17.16 -23.18 -9.32
CA ILE A 187 -17.87 -24.13 -10.20
C ILE A 187 -19.23 -23.56 -10.60
N ASN A 188 -20.03 -23.07 -9.64
CA ASN A 188 -21.35 -22.50 -9.91
C ASN A 188 -21.26 -21.22 -10.74
N LYS A 189 -20.29 -20.35 -10.42
CA LYS A 189 -19.98 -19.17 -11.24
C LYS A 189 -19.65 -19.54 -12.69
N ARG A 190 -18.94 -20.65 -12.90
CA ARG A 190 -18.60 -21.14 -14.23
C ARG A 190 -19.77 -21.73 -14.98
N ARG A 191 -20.63 -22.51 -14.32
CA ARG A 191 -21.88 -23.01 -14.91
C ARG A 191 -22.73 -21.86 -15.47
N ILE A 192 -22.93 -20.81 -14.67
CA ILE A 192 -23.66 -19.60 -15.11
C ILE A 192 -22.97 -18.96 -16.33
N ALA A 193 -21.64 -18.81 -16.29
CA ALA A 193 -20.92 -18.20 -17.39
C ALA A 193 -20.98 -19.04 -18.68
N THR A 194 -20.86 -20.37 -18.59
CA THR A 194 -20.91 -21.27 -19.76
C THR A 194 -22.30 -21.31 -20.38
N SER A 195 -23.38 -21.28 -19.57
CA SER A 195 -24.75 -21.24 -20.08
C SER A 195 -25.06 -20.01 -20.92
N VAL A 196 -24.42 -18.87 -20.64
CA VAL A 196 -24.67 -17.61 -21.36
C VAL A 196 -23.66 -17.38 -22.50
N SER A 197 -22.45 -17.95 -22.45
CA SER A 197 -21.34 -17.66 -23.39
C SER A 197 -21.11 -18.71 -24.48
N GLY A 198 -22.20 -19.24 -25.03
CA GLY A 198 -22.20 -20.26 -26.09
C GLY A 198 -21.76 -19.76 -27.47
N LYS A 199 -21.95 -20.62 -28.49
CA LYS A 199 -21.58 -20.35 -29.90
C LYS A 199 -22.24 -19.07 -30.45
N ILE A 200 -23.51 -18.82 -30.11
CA ILE A 200 -24.27 -17.66 -30.59
C ILE A 200 -23.63 -16.34 -30.15
N VAL A 201 -23.33 -16.19 -28.86
CA VAL A 201 -22.69 -14.97 -28.31
C VAL A 201 -21.30 -14.74 -28.91
N LYS A 202 -20.57 -15.83 -29.23
CA LYS A 202 -19.28 -15.75 -29.92
C LYS A 202 -19.45 -15.32 -31.38
N LYS A 203 -20.42 -15.87 -32.12
CA LYS A 203 -20.75 -15.51 -33.51
C LYS A 203 -20.97 -14.01 -33.66
N TYR A 204 -21.76 -13.41 -32.75
CA TYR A 204 -22.05 -11.97 -32.76
C TYR A 204 -21.04 -11.11 -31.97
N ARG A 205 -19.88 -11.67 -31.58
CA ARG A 205 -18.78 -10.94 -30.90
C ARG A 205 -19.16 -10.25 -29.56
N TYR A 206 -20.25 -10.65 -28.92
CA TYR A 206 -20.71 -10.09 -27.63
C TYR A 206 -19.97 -10.66 -26.40
N LEU A 207 -18.98 -11.54 -26.59
CA LEU A 207 -18.18 -12.08 -25.49
C LEU A 207 -17.47 -10.98 -24.68
N HIS A 208 -17.05 -9.89 -25.33
CA HIS A 208 -16.43 -8.75 -24.62
C HIS A 208 -17.42 -8.07 -23.66
N TYR A 209 -18.66 -7.87 -24.07
CA TYR A 209 -19.72 -7.34 -23.20
C TYR A 209 -20.00 -8.29 -22.04
N MET A 210 -20.04 -9.60 -22.29
CA MET A 210 -20.20 -10.61 -21.24
C MET A 210 -19.04 -10.59 -20.23
N LYS A 211 -17.80 -10.32 -20.65
CA LYS A 211 -16.64 -10.14 -19.74
C LYS A 211 -16.74 -8.91 -18.82
N LYS A 212 -17.62 -7.94 -19.11
CA LYS A 212 -17.91 -6.81 -18.20
C LYS A 212 -18.91 -7.19 -17.11
N ILE A 213 -19.79 -8.14 -17.41
CA ILE A 213 -20.84 -8.63 -16.50
C ILE A 213 -20.28 -9.75 -15.61
N LEU A 214 -19.53 -10.67 -16.23
CA LEU A 214 -18.94 -11.87 -15.63
C LEU A 214 -17.42 -11.73 -15.54
N SER A 215 -16.76 -12.61 -14.78
CA SER A 215 -15.29 -12.61 -14.72
C SER A 215 -14.64 -13.17 -15.99
N LYS A 216 -13.61 -12.47 -16.52
CA LYS A 216 -12.78 -12.93 -17.65
C LYS A 216 -12.23 -14.34 -17.42
N ARG A 217 -11.73 -14.62 -16.21
CA ARG A 217 -11.14 -15.93 -15.84
C ARG A 217 -12.16 -17.07 -15.92
N THR A 218 -13.44 -16.77 -15.68
CA THR A 218 -14.51 -17.76 -15.70
C THR A 218 -14.95 -18.08 -17.13
N LEU A 219 -14.92 -17.08 -18.02
CA LEU A 219 -15.28 -17.21 -19.45
C LEU A 219 -14.17 -17.82 -20.30
N GLU A 220 -12.91 -17.71 -19.88
CA GLU A 220 -11.81 -18.29 -20.63
C GLU A 220 -11.79 -19.83 -20.51
N PRO A 221 -11.50 -20.54 -21.62
CA PRO A 221 -11.28 -21.98 -21.58
C PRO A 221 -10.22 -22.31 -20.53
N ARG A 222 -10.47 -23.31 -19.69
CA ARG A 222 -9.42 -23.85 -18.84
C ARG A 222 -8.52 -24.63 -19.78
N ARG A 223 -7.30 -24.16 -20.03
CA ARG A 223 -6.28 -24.99 -20.68
C ARG A 223 -6.12 -26.26 -19.84
N ASN A 224 -6.00 -27.41 -20.49
CA ASN A 224 -5.80 -28.65 -19.75
C ASN A 224 -4.50 -28.56 -18.94
N LEU A 225 -4.48 -29.15 -17.75
CA LEU A 225 -3.29 -29.11 -16.89
C LEU A 225 -2.08 -29.72 -17.62
N LYS A 226 -2.31 -30.81 -18.38
CA LYS A 226 -1.32 -31.47 -19.24
C LYS A 226 -0.73 -30.51 -20.28
N GLU A 227 -1.57 -29.81 -21.05
CA GLU A 227 -1.14 -28.80 -22.03
C GLU A 227 -0.30 -27.69 -21.39
N LYS A 228 -0.72 -27.22 -20.21
CA LYS A 228 0.01 -26.18 -19.48
C LYS A 228 1.39 -26.66 -19.02
N MET A 229 1.49 -27.91 -18.56
CA MET A 229 2.77 -28.50 -18.18
C MET A 229 3.68 -28.69 -19.40
N GLN A 230 3.14 -29.17 -20.52
CA GLN A 230 3.92 -29.39 -21.73
C GLN A 230 4.43 -28.08 -22.34
N ALA A 231 3.61 -27.02 -22.37
CA ALA A 231 4.04 -25.70 -22.79
C ALA A 231 5.18 -25.16 -21.90
N ARG A 232 5.13 -25.39 -20.59
CA ARG A 232 6.22 -25.01 -19.67
C ARG A 232 7.51 -25.77 -19.95
N LYS A 233 7.43 -27.08 -20.16
CA LYS A 233 8.60 -27.92 -20.51
C LYS A 233 9.24 -27.45 -21.82
N SER A 234 8.44 -27.18 -22.84
CA SER A 234 8.93 -26.66 -24.13
C SER A 234 9.63 -25.30 -23.98
N ILE A 235 9.08 -24.39 -23.18
CA ILE A 235 9.71 -23.09 -22.90
C ILE A 235 11.03 -23.24 -22.16
N GLU A 236 11.11 -24.13 -21.17
CA GLU A 236 12.36 -24.34 -20.43
C GLU A 236 13.43 -24.98 -21.32
N ALA A 237 13.07 -25.93 -22.18
CA ALA A 237 13.98 -26.50 -23.17
C ALA A 237 14.51 -25.43 -24.14
N MET A 238 13.64 -24.58 -24.68
CA MET A 238 14.06 -23.45 -25.53
C MET A 238 14.98 -22.49 -24.78
N LYS A 239 14.71 -22.23 -23.49
CA LYS A 239 15.52 -21.33 -22.67
C LYS A 239 16.95 -21.86 -22.48
N VAL A 240 17.10 -23.16 -22.25
CA VAL A 240 18.40 -23.82 -22.16
C VAL A 240 19.15 -23.68 -23.49
N LEU A 241 18.50 -23.96 -24.63
CA LEU A 241 19.13 -23.81 -25.95
C LEU A 241 19.60 -22.37 -26.22
N VAL A 242 18.74 -21.38 -25.97
CA VAL A 242 19.09 -19.96 -26.14
C VAL A 242 20.24 -19.56 -25.21
N SER A 243 20.22 -20.07 -23.98
CA SER A 243 21.26 -19.79 -22.98
C SER A 243 22.60 -20.39 -23.39
N ASN A 244 22.62 -21.60 -23.93
CA ASN A 244 23.82 -22.26 -24.41
C ASN A 244 24.38 -21.53 -25.64
N PHE A 245 23.54 -21.24 -26.63
CA PHE A 245 23.94 -20.51 -27.83
C PHE A 245 24.57 -19.14 -27.52
N LEU A 246 23.95 -18.37 -26.61
CA LEU A 246 24.46 -17.06 -26.23
C LEU A 246 25.71 -17.12 -25.34
N GLN A 247 26.03 -18.26 -24.75
CA GLN A 247 27.25 -18.46 -23.97
C GLN A 247 28.46 -18.88 -24.80
N VAL A 248 28.26 -19.24 -26.07
CA VAL A 248 29.36 -19.49 -27.00
C VAL A 248 30.12 -18.19 -27.25
N ASP A 249 31.45 -18.27 -27.31
CA ASP A 249 32.34 -17.11 -27.46
C ASP A 249 32.10 -16.33 -28.76
N GLU A 250 31.62 -17.00 -29.82
CA GLU A 250 31.17 -16.37 -31.06
C GLU A 250 29.99 -15.40 -30.83
N SER A 251 29.04 -15.77 -29.96
CA SER A 251 27.82 -15.01 -29.70
C SER A 251 28.02 -13.92 -28.64
N SER A 252 28.86 -14.17 -27.63
CA SER A 252 29.17 -13.20 -26.59
C SER A 252 30.56 -13.42 -26.02
N ARG A 253 31.24 -12.36 -25.56
CA ARG A 253 32.53 -12.43 -24.88
C ARG A 253 32.40 -12.33 -23.36
N LEU A 254 33.26 -13.03 -22.62
CA LEU A 254 33.37 -12.90 -21.16
C LEU A 254 34.13 -11.63 -20.79
N CYS A 255 33.64 -10.88 -19.79
CA CYS A 255 34.43 -9.81 -19.19
C CYS A 255 35.44 -10.41 -18.19
N PRO A 256 36.73 -10.05 -18.23
CA PRO A 256 37.75 -10.67 -17.38
C PRO A 256 37.78 -10.15 -15.93
N GLY A 257 37.14 -9.00 -15.63
CA GLY A 257 37.26 -8.37 -14.32
C GLY A 257 36.55 -9.12 -13.18
N LYS A 258 37.19 -9.23 -12.02
CA LYS A 258 36.57 -9.79 -10.79
C LYS A 258 35.30 -9.03 -10.35
N LYS A 259 35.21 -7.74 -10.70
CA LYS A 259 34.05 -6.88 -10.43
C LYS A 259 32.98 -6.95 -11.53
N ASP A 260 33.29 -7.56 -12.68
CA ASP A 260 32.37 -7.72 -13.81
C ASP A 260 31.38 -8.87 -13.57
N THR A 261 30.57 -8.72 -12.53
CA THR A 261 29.57 -9.71 -12.13
C THR A 261 28.20 -9.09 -12.09
N VAL A 262 27.18 -9.87 -12.45
CA VAL A 262 25.78 -9.46 -12.42
C VAL A 262 25.05 -10.38 -11.46
N THR A 263 24.28 -9.79 -10.53
CA THR A 263 23.50 -10.55 -9.55
C THR A 263 22.01 -10.31 -9.77
N LEU A 264 21.26 -11.39 -9.99
CA LEU A 264 19.80 -11.34 -10.07
C LEU A 264 19.21 -12.48 -9.22
N LYS A 265 18.24 -12.17 -8.35
CA LYS A 265 17.56 -13.16 -7.48
C LYS A 265 18.53 -14.02 -6.66
N LYS A 266 19.58 -13.40 -6.09
CA LYS A 266 20.64 -14.06 -5.32
C LYS A 266 21.54 -15.02 -6.12
N CYS A 267 21.42 -15.04 -7.45
CA CYS A 267 22.36 -15.75 -8.32
C CYS A 267 23.36 -14.74 -8.89
N LYS A 268 24.63 -14.87 -8.51
CA LYS A 268 25.75 -14.06 -9.02
C LYS A 268 26.42 -14.81 -10.18
N GLN A 269 26.62 -14.14 -11.30
CA GLN A 269 27.19 -14.70 -12.52
C GLN A 269 28.22 -13.73 -13.12
N GLN A 270 29.22 -14.24 -13.83
CA GLN A 270 30.18 -13.41 -14.56
C GLN A 270 29.49 -12.73 -15.75
N LYS A 271 29.77 -11.46 -15.97
CA LYS A 271 29.20 -10.66 -17.05
C LYS A 271 29.72 -11.17 -18.40
N ARG A 272 28.81 -11.34 -19.35
CA ARG A 272 29.10 -11.54 -20.77
C ARG A 272 28.54 -10.40 -21.59
N LEU A 273 29.22 -10.00 -22.64
CA LEU A 273 28.81 -8.95 -23.57
C LEU A 273 28.55 -9.55 -24.94
N LEU A 274 27.39 -9.24 -25.52
CA LEU A 274 27.07 -9.68 -26.89
C LEU A 274 28.08 -9.11 -27.89
N ASN A 275 28.46 -9.93 -28.87
CA ASN A 275 29.38 -9.52 -29.94
C ASN A 275 28.65 -8.86 -31.12
N ASP A 276 27.35 -9.14 -31.26
CA ASP A 276 26.53 -8.69 -32.38
C ASP A 276 25.14 -8.27 -31.87
N SER A 277 24.33 -7.65 -32.73
CA SER A 277 22.96 -7.31 -32.42
C SER A 277 22.13 -8.56 -32.13
N LEU A 278 21.15 -8.46 -31.22
CA LEU A 278 20.26 -9.57 -30.91
C LEU A 278 19.47 -10.05 -32.14
N GLU A 279 19.22 -9.17 -33.10
CA GLU A 279 18.54 -9.51 -34.35
C GLU A 279 19.39 -10.43 -35.22
N ASN A 280 20.68 -10.10 -35.40
CA ASN A 280 21.61 -10.95 -36.15
C ASN A 280 21.87 -12.27 -35.44
N LEU A 281 22.04 -12.23 -34.11
CA LEU A 281 22.18 -13.44 -33.30
C LEU A 281 20.93 -14.33 -33.36
N HIS A 282 19.73 -13.75 -33.47
CA HIS A 282 18.52 -14.54 -33.67
C HIS A 282 18.49 -15.21 -35.04
N LYS A 283 18.92 -14.54 -36.11
CA LYS A 283 19.07 -15.14 -37.44
C LYS A 283 20.09 -16.30 -37.41
N LYS A 284 21.25 -16.09 -36.78
CA LYS A 284 22.28 -17.13 -36.56
C LYS A 284 21.75 -18.30 -35.73
N PHE A 285 20.97 -18.03 -34.68
CA PHE A 285 20.34 -19.07 -33.86
C PHE A 285 19.37 -19.93 -34.67
N LEU A 286 18.53 -19.32 -35.51
CA LEU A 286 17.59 -20.07 -36.37
C LEU A 286 18.31 -20.93 -37.40
N HIS A 287 19.47 -20.49 -37.89
CA HIS A 287 20.32 -21.29 -38.77
C HIS A 287 20.96 -22.48 -38.05
N HIS A 288 21.47 -22.26 -36.83
CA HIS A 288 22.12 -23.31 -36.04
C HIS A 288 21.12 -24.32 -35.43
N TYR A 289 19.87 -23.90 -35.20
CA TYR A 289 18.81 -24.74 -34.64
C TYR A 289 17.54 -24.69 -35.50
N PRO A 290 17.55 -25.27 -36.72
CA PRO A 290 16.42 -25.21 -37.65
C PRO A 290 15.14 -25.89 -37.10
N GLN A 291 15.29 -26.84 -36.19
CA GLN A 291 14.19 -27.50 -35.48
C GLN A 291 13.47 -26.58 -34.47
N CYS A 292 14.12 -25.50 -34.03
CA CYS A 292 13.60 -24.61 -33.00
C CYS A 292 12.98 -23.35 -33.61
N LYS A 293 11.64 -23.37 -33.78
CA LYS A 293 10.89 -22.21 -34.28
C LYS A 293 10.61 -21.22 -33.16
N ILE A 294 11.50 -20.25 -32.97
CA ILE A 294 11.36 -19.18 -31.97
C ILE A 294 11.24 -17.80 -32.64
N SER A 295 10.29 -16.97 -32.18
CA SER A 295 10.21 -15.58 -32.62
C SER A 295 11.28 -14.72 -31.95
N TYR A 296 11.71 -13.64 -32.61
CA TYR A 296 12.67 -12.67 -32.08
C TYR A 296 12.30 -12.19 -30.67
N SER A 297 11.02 -11.85 -30.47
CA SER A 297 10.52 -11.36 -29.17
C SER A 297 10.67 -12.38 -28.03
N VAL A 298 10.55 -13.68 -28.32
CA VAL A 298 10.70 -14.76 -27.34
C VAL A 298 12.18 -15.03 -27.11
N PHE A 299 13.00 -15.05 -28.17
CA PHE A 299 14.45 -15.17 -28.07
C PHE A 299 15.04 -14.12 -27.12
N CYS A 300 14.69 -12.85 -27.29
CA CYS A 300 15.13 -11.75 -26.43
C CYS A 300 14.69 -11.90 -24.97
N LYS A 301 13.52 -12.49 -24.71
CA LYS A 301 13.01 -12.76 -23.35
C LYS A 301 13.67 -13.95 -22.68
N LEU A 302 14.11 -14.94 -23.46
CA LEU A 302 14.78 -16.14 -22.96
C LEU A 302 16.28 -15.95 -22.74
N ARG A 303 16.85 -14.84 -23.20
CA ARG A 303 18.24 -14.45 -22.95
C ARG A 303 18.59 -14.48 -21.45
N PRO A 304 19.73 -15.09 -21.04
CA PRO A 304 20.22 -15.02 -19.67
C PRO A 304 20.47 -13.59 -19.20
N PHE A 305 20.22 -13.31 -17.92
CA PHE A 305 20.36 -11.96 -17.38
C PHE A 305 21.82 -11.46 -17.32
N TRP A 306 22.80 -12.35 -17.31
CA TRP A 306 24.23 -12.03 -17.25
C TRP A 306 24.85 -11.80 -18.63
N VAL A 307 24.10 -12.07 -19.72
CA VAL A 307 24.50 -11.75 -21.10
C VAL A 307 23.91 -10.39 -21.46
N LEU A 308 24.75 -9.36 -21.54
CA LEU A 308 24.34 -7.96 -21.67
C LEU A 308 24.64 -7.40 -23.07
N ILE A 309 23.89 -6.35 -23.43
CA ILE A 309 24.18 -5.57 -24.63
C ILE A 309 25.36 -4.65 -24.31
N PRO A 310 26.43 -4.62 -25.13
CA PRO A 310 27.57 -3.75 -24.89
C PRO A 310 27.18 -2.28 -24.91
N LYS A 311 27.65 -1.51 -23.92
CA LYS A 311 27.55 -0.04 -23.89
C LYS A 311 28.84 0.58 -24.40
N ALA A 312 28.85 1.90 -24.67
CA ALA A 312 30.04 2.61 -25.15
C ALA A 312 31.28 2.39 -24.25
N ARG A 313 31.08 2.38 -22.93
CA ARG A 313 32.13 2.10 -21.92
C ARG A 313 32.71 0.68 -21.95
N ASP A 314 32.02 -0.25 -22.63
CA ASP A 314 32.39 -1.66 -22.69
C ASP A 314 33.09 -2.00 -24.03
N ARG A 315 33.43 -0.97 -24.82
CA ARG A 315 34.20 -1.11 -26.06
C ARG A 315 35.68 -1.08 -25.73
N ASP A 316 36.45 -1.97 -26.34
CA ASP A 316 37.92 -2.01 -26.25
C ASP A 316 38.54 -0.92 -27.15
N THR A 317 38.12 0.33 -26.94
CA THR A 317 38.60 1.52 -27.66
C THR A 317 39.03 2.55 -26.62
N CYS A 318 40.30 2.94 -26.56
CA CYS A 318 40.71 4.06 -25.69
C CYS A 318 40.19 5.36 -26.29
N LEU A 319 39.30 6.04 -25.57
CA LEU A 319 38.92 7.45 -25.79
C LEU A 319 39.51 8.32 -24.68
N CYS A 320 40.66 7.91 -24.16
CA CYS A 320 41.38 8.65 -23.15
C CYS A 320 41.95 9.94 -23.76
N ILE A 321 41.95 11.02 -22.99
CA ILE A 321 42.43 12.34 -23.43
C ILE A 321 43.87 12.25 -23.97
N THR A 322 44.69 11.37 -23.41
CA THR A 322 46.08 11.16 -23.83
C THR A 322 46.20 10.63 -25.27
N HIS A 323 45.50 9.53 -25.60
CA HIS A 323 45.54 8.98 -26.97
C HIS A 323 44.81 9.87 -27.97
N GLU A 324 43.69 10.50 -27.58
CA GLU A 324 42.96 11.42 -28.46
C GLU A 324 43.76 12.69 -28.75
N ASN A 325 44.36 13.32 -27.72
CA ASN A 325 45.21 14.50 -27.91
C ASN A 325 46.41 14.18 -28.80
N MET A 326 47.04 13.01 -28.62
CA MET A 326 48.17 12.62 -29.46
C MET A 326 47.75 12.43 -30.93
N ALA A 327 46.62 11.77 -31.18
CA ALA A 327 46.07 11.64 -32.52
C ALA A 327 45.77 13.01 -33.17
N LEU A 328 45.21 13.96 -32.41
CA LEU A 328 44.95 15.33 -32.88
C LEU A 328 46.23 16.12 -33.17
N ILE A 329 47.27 15.98 -32.33
CA ILE A 329 48.59 16.60 -32.54
C ILE A 329 49.22 16.07 -33.83
N VAL A 330 49.26 14.75 -34.02
CA VAL A 330 49.79 14.12 -35.24
C VAL A 330 49.03 14.62 -36.48
N ALA A 331 47.70 14.65 -36.43
CA ALA A 331 46.88 15.16 -37.52
C ALA A 331 47.11 16.66 -37.81
N ALA A 332 47.45 17.47 -36.80
CA ALA A 332 47.79 18.88 -36.98
C ALA A 332 49.20 19.06 -37.58
N LEU A 333 50.19 18.30 -37.11
CA LEU A 333 51.56 18.31 -37.63
C LEU A 333 51.60 17.87 -39.10
N LYS A 334 50.83 16.85 -39.46
CA LYS A 334 50.69 16.40 -40.84
C LYS A 334 50.07 17.47 -41.74
N ARG A 335 48.99 18.12 -41.29
CA ARG A 335 48.36 19.23 -42.04
C ARG A 335 49.32 20.40 -42.29
N LYS A 336 50.25 20.64 -41.37
CA LYS A 336 51.30 21.64 -41.52
C LYS A 336 52.52 21.14 -42.31
N GLY A 337 52.52 19.89 -42.76
CA GLY A 337 53.61 19.30 -43.53
C GLY A 337 54.88 19.00 -42.73
N ILE A 338 54.81 18.99 -41.39
CA ILE A 338 55.97 18.78 -40.51
C ILE A 338 56.35 17.29 -40.44
N ILE A 339 55.33 16.41 -40.48
CA ILE A 339 55.49 14.95 -40.47
C ILE A 339 54.71 14.34 -41.65
N LYS A 340 55.09 13.12 -42.07
CA LYS A 340 54.44 12.42 -43.20
C LYS A 340 53.37 11.44 -42.73
N GLU A 341 53.50 10.96 -41.50
CA GLU A 341 52.73 9.90 -40.87
C GLU A 341 51.33 10.38 -40.46
N ASN A 342 50.36 9.46 -40.46
CA ASN A 342 48.96 9.76 -40.15
C ASN A 342 48.55 9.38 -38.72
N THR A 343 49.14 8.31 -38.20
CA THR A 343 48.74 7.73 -36.91
C THR A 343 49.87 7.87 -35.89
N PRO A 344 49.57 8.01 -34.59
CA PRO A 344 50.59 8.00 -33.54
C PRO A 344 51.49 6.75 -33.61
N ASP A 345 50.92 5.60 -33.95
CA ASP A 345 51.68 4.34 -34.10
C ASP A 345 52.66 4.38 -35.28
N GLU A 346 52.30 5.01 -36.40
CA GLU A 346 53.21 5.24 -37.53
C GLU A 346 54.35 6.19 -37.14
N VAL A 347 54.05 7.25 -36.39
CA VAL A 347 55.08 8.17 -35.88
C VAL A 347 56.06 7.44 -34.97
N CYS A 348 55.57 6.62 -34.05
CA CYS A 348 56.44 5.81 -33.20
C CYS A 348 57.31 4.83 -34.02
N LYS A 349 56.77 4.22 -35.08
CA LYS A 349 57.54 3.36 -35.99
C LYS A 349 58.61 4.12 -36.77
N ALA A 350 58.34 5.36 -37.16
CA ALA A 350 59.31 6.20 -37.87
C ALA A 350 60.43 6.70 -36.96
N LEU A 351 60.15 6.91 -35.67
CA LEU A 351 61.11 7.45 -34.70
C LEU A 351 61.94 6.37 -33.97
N CYS A 352 61.43 5.15 -33.84
CA CYS A 352 62.10 4.07 -33.13
C CYS A 352 62.88 3.14 -34.07
N CYS A 353 63.96 2.57 -33.57
CA CYS A 353 64.72 1.51 -34.24
C CYS A 353 63.84 0.27 -34.45
N GLU A 354 64.04 -0.44 -35.56
CA GLU A 354 63.16 -1.52 -36.01
C GLU A 354 62.98 -2.66 -34.98
N GLY A 355 61.72 -3.05 -34.76
CA GLY A 355 61.34 -4.18 -33.92
C GLY A 355 59.81 -4.34 -33.80
N ALA A 356 59.33 -5.56 -33.59
CA ALA A 356 57.88 -5.86 -33.46
C ALA A 356 57.23 -5.21 -32.22
N TYR A 357 58.05 -4.80 -31.24
CA TYR A 357 57.63 -4.13 -30.02
C TYR A 357 58.63 -2.99 -29.71
N PHE A 358 58.10 -1.81 -29.37
CA PHE A 358 58.93 -0.67 -28.96
C PHE A 358 59.62 -0.99 -27.64
N ARG A 359 60.96 -1.08 -27.65
CA ARG A 359 61.74 -1.20 -26.42
C ARG A 359 61.68 0.13 -25.66
N GLU A 360 61.49 0.09 -24.35
CA GLU A 360 61.42 1.29 -23.50
C GLU A 360 62.67 2.17 -23.68
N ASP A 361 63.84 1.53 -23.68
CA ASP A 361 65.15 2.15 -23.92
C ASP A 361 65.25 2.87 -25.29
N CYS A 362 64.53 2.39 -26.31
CA CYS A 362 64.51 3.03 -27.63
C CYS A 362 63.61 4.28 -27.64
N LEU A 363 62.48 4.23 -26.93
CA LEU A 363 61.58 5.38 -26.79
C LEU A 363 62.24 6.56 -26.06
N ILE A 364 63.15 6.28 -25.13
CA ILE A 364 63.97 7.29 -24.44
C ILE A 364 65.31 7.59 -25.14
N ARG A 365 65.56 7.02 -26.33
CA ARG A 365 66.79 7.17 -27.14
C ARG A 365 68.08 6.75 -26.41
N SER A 366 68.00 5.79 -25.50
CA SER A 366 69.15 5.21 -24.79
C SER A 366 69.60 3.86 -25.36
N CYS A 367 69.06 3.47 -26.51
CA CYS A 367 69.39 2.21 -27.16
C CYS A 367 70.69 2.31 -27.97
N ASN A 368 71.47 1.24 -28.04
CA ASN A 368 72.74 1.23 -28.80
C ASN A 368 72.55 1.46 -30.31
N ASP A 369 71.35 1.16 -30.82
CA ASP A 369 70.99 1.31 -32.24
C ASP A 369 70.42 2.71 -32.57
N CYS A 370 70.22 3.55 -31.55
CA CYS A 370 69.61 4.86 -31.67
C CYS A 370 70.71 5.87 -32.06
N GLN A 371 70.65 6.41 -33.28
CA GLN A 371 71.51 7.52 -33.72
C GLN A 371 70.92 8.90 -33.39
#